data_AF-A0A4R6PXM8-F1
#
_entry.id   AF-A0A4R6PXM8-F1
#
_cell.length_a   1.000
_cell.length_b   1.000
_cell.length_c   1.000
_cell.angle_alpha   90.00
_cell.angle_beta   90.00
_cell.angle_gamma   90.00
#
_symmetry.space_group_name_H-M   'P 1'
#
loop_
_entity.id
_entity.type
_entity.pdbx_description
1 polymer ?
#
loop_
_entity_poly.entity_id
_entity_poly.type
_entity_poly.pdbx_seq_one_letter_code
_entity_poly.pdbx_strand_id
1 'polypeptide(L)'
;MEKMSDKNIKKAMIDTGYFATLPPANKMDVLIEDIIINGDAKKKNFEHWFEDKEQWDEISMEDRMDEVLKILQLAKPGKALQVFQKTGFMAFCMPKCFPIKKLMDKKSFYAVIDHFDNCGSDDLVFRFNVLMFAFDPQATRETMVDANFDPDTIKWVMQTIDNYMDYLQVKHLGQLKRFLKGWGKDFYYYMDDYAQAIFDITRFNEYRRPDSRRAVTQMIKRGDPFEPGDLDITRQELIDAGAESEDEVDALLDLLLEHCLKKPTDNIKPILMKLVKKYPQAKIDKQIKVLGRPPKRPLFW
;
A
#
# COMPACT_ATOMS: atom_id res chain seq x y z
N MET A 1 -1.52 -17.67 -21.76
CA MET A 1 -2.04 -18.98 -21.32
C MET A 1 -3.42 -19.23 -21.92
N GLU A 2 -3.70 -20.43 -22.44
CA GLU A 2 -5.03 -20.76 -22.99
C GLU A 2 -5.99 -21.09 -21.84
N LYS A 3 -6.96 -20.20 -21.58
CA LYS A 3 -7.91 -20.38 -20.48
C LYS A 3 -8.81 -21.59 -20.73
N MET A 4 -8.93 -22.45 -19.72
CA MET A 4 -9.88 -23.56 -19.77
C MET A 4 -11.32 -23.05 -19.86
N SER A 5 -12.18 -23.79 -20.58
CA SER A 5 -13.62 -23.53 -20.51
C SER A 5 -14.20 -23.91 -19.15
N ASP A 6 -15.24 -23.19 -18.69
CA ASP A 6 -15.97 -23.47 -17.45
C ASP A 6 -16.42 -24.93 -17.34
N LYS A 7 -16.79 -25.54 -18.47
CA LYS A 7 -17.19 -26.95 -18.54
C LYS A 7 -16.04 -27.88 -18.15
N ASN A 8 -14.84 -27.60 -18.63
CA ASN A 8 -13.65 -28.39 -18.33
C ASN A 8 -13.17 -28.16 -16.89
N ILE A 9 -13.28 -26.92 -16.39
CA ILE A 9 -12.98 -26.59 -14.99
C ILE A 9 -13.89 -27.40 -14.06
N LYS A 10 -15.21 -27.30 -14.25
CA LYS A 10 -16.19 -28.07 -13.46
C LYS A 10 -15.97 -29.57 -13.53
N LYS A 11 -15.59 -30.09 -14.71
CA LYS A 11 -15.24 -31.51 -14.87
C LYS A 11 -14.01 -31.87 -14.02
N ALA A 12 -12.95 -31.08 -14.08
CA ALA A 12 -11.71 -31.33 -13.34
C ALA A 12 -11.85 -31.19 -11.81
N MET A 13 -12.75 -30.32 -11.35
CA MET A 13 -13.13 -30.24 -9.92
C MET A 13 -13.77 -31.56 -9.45
N ILE A 14 -14.56 -32.22 -10.30
CA ILE A 14 -15.30 -33.45 -9.96
C ILE A 14 -14.45 -34.72 -10.20
N ASP A 15 -13.72 -34.78 -11.31
CA ASP A 15 -12.96 -35.95 -11.76
C ASP A 15 -11.46 -35.75 -11.54
N THR A 16 -10.94 -36.32 -10.44
CA THR A 16 -9.52 -36.30 -10.10
C THR A 16 -8.64 -36.97 -11.16
N GLY A 17 -9.14 -37.99 -11.86
CA GLY A 17 -8.40 -38.63 -12.95
C GLY A 17 -8.20 -37.68 -14.13
N TYR A 18 -9.26 -36.94 -14.50
CA TYR A 18 -9.15 -35.88 -15.51
C TYR A 18 -8.24 -34.73 -15.04
N PHE A 19 -8.36 -34.29 -13.79
CA PHE A 19 -7.48 -33.26 -13.20
C PHE A 19 -6.00 -33.64 -13.31
N ALA A 20 -5.65 -34.90 -13.00
CA ALA A 20 -4.26 -35.38 -13.04
C ALA A 20 -3.62 -35.25 -14.43
N THR A 21 -4.42 -35.29 -15.50
CA THR A 21 -3.95 -35.17 -16.90
C THR A 21 -3.70 -33.74 -17.36
N LEU A 22 -4.12 -32.74 -16.59
CA LEU A 22 -3.99 -31.33 -16.95
C LEU A 22 -2.54 -30.84 -16.82
N PRO A 23 -2.10 -29.86 -17.63
CA PRO A 23 -0.83 -29.18 -17.41
C PRO A 23 -0.87 -28.38 -16.09
N PRO A 24 0.29 -28.07 -15.48
CA PRO A 24 0.37 -27.40 -14.18
C PRO A 24 -0.47 -26.12 -14.09
N ALA A 25 -0.41 -25.25 -15.10
CA ALA A 25 -1.15 -23.99 -15.09
C ALA A 25 -2.68 -24.20 -15.05
N ASN A 26 -3.17 -25.21 -15.75
CA ASN A 26 -4.59 -25.60 -15.71
C ASN A 26 -4.98 -26.26 -14.38
N LYS A 27 -4.07 -27.00 -13.75
CA LYS A 27 -4.28 -27.53 -12.40
C LYS A 27 -4.39 -26.39 -11.38
N MET A 28 -3.53 -25.37 -11.49
CA MET A 28 -3.57 -24.15 -10.69
C MET A 28 -4.94 -23.48 -10.80
N ASP A 29 -5.38 -23.16 -12.02
CA ASP A 29 -6.70 -22.56 -12.29
C ASP A 29 -7.85 -23.36 -11.66
N VAL A 30 -7.87 -24.68 -11.85
CA VAL A 30 -8.94 -25.53 -11.30
C VAL A 30 -8.94 -25.54 -9.78
N LEU A 31 -7.77 -25.57 -9.13
CA LEU A 31 -7.68 -25.52 -7.67
C LEU A 31 -8.22 -24.18 -7.14
N ILE A 32 -7.90 -23.07 -7.80
CA ILE A 32 -8.39 -21.75 -7.40
C ILE A 32 -9.90 -21.66 -7.55
N GLU A 33 -10.46 -22.08 -8.68
CA GLU A 33 -11.90 -22.08 -8.89
C GLU A 33 -12.64 -22.99 -7.90
N ASP A 34 -12.07 -24.15 -7.55
CA ASP A 34 -12.63 -25.03 -6.53
C ASP A 34 -12.65 -24.34 -5.15
N ILE A 35 -11.56 -23.67 -4.77
CA ILE A 35 -11.48 -22.89 -3.55
C ILE A 35 -12.48 -21.73 -3.55
N ILE A 36 -12.64 -21.01 -4.67
CA ILE A 36 -13.58 -19.90 -4.77
C ILE A 36 -15.04 -20.39 -4.62
N ILE A 37 -15.38 -21.47 -5.32
CA ILE A 37 -16.77 -21.97 -5.39
C ILE A 37 -17.15 -22.75 -4.13
N ASN A 38 -16.27 -23.65 -3.66
CA ASN A 38 -16.57 -24.60 -2.59
C ASN A 38 -15.87 -24.23 -1.25
N GLY A 39 -14.93 -23.28 -1.28
CA GLY A 39 -14.17 -22.86 -0.10
C GLY A 39 -13.08 -23.84 0.32
N ASP A 40 -12.80 -24.88 -0.48
CA ASP A 40 -11.69 -25.81 -0.36
C ASP A 40 -11.56 -26.58 -1.69
N ALA A 41 -10.46 -27.31 -1.89
CA ALA A 41 -10.31 -28.24 -3.01
C ALA A 41 -10.02 -29.66 -2.52
N LYS A 42 -10.28 -30.66 -3.36
CA LYS A 42 -10.05 -32.06 -3.00
C LYS A 42 -8.59 -32.31 -2.64
N LYS A 43 -8.36 -32.97 -1.50
CA LYS A 43 -7.03 -33.39 -1.06
C LYS A 43 -6.23 -34.11 -2.16
N LYS A 44 -6.87 -35.03 -2.90
CA LYS A 44 -6.21 -35.74 -4.01
C LYS A 44 -5.78 -34.84 -5.17
N ASN A 45 -6.52 -33.75 -5.43
CA ASN A 45 -6.11 -32.79 -6.45
C ASN A 45 -4.89 -32.00 -5.98
N PHE A 46 -4.79 -31.66 -4.69
CA PHE A 46 -3.55 -31.10 -4.13
C PHE A 46 -2.38 -32.10 -4.19
N GLU A 47 -2.62 -33.39 -3.89
CA GLU A 47 -1.58 -34.44 -4.02
C GLU A 47 -1.01 -34.47 -5.45
N HIS A 48 -1.86 -34.48 -6.48
CA HIS A 48 -1.44 -34.40 -7.88
C HIS A 48 -0.77 -33.07 -8.26
N TRP A 49 -1.16 -31.95 -7.65
CA TRP A 49 -0.48 -30.67 -7.85
C TRP A 49 0.95 -30.67 -7.33
N PHE A 50 1.20 -31.34 -6.21
CA PHE A 50 2.54 -31.47 -5.64
C PHE A 50 3.44 -32.46 -6.38
N GLU A 51 2.87 -33.43 -7.09
CA GLU A 51 3.62 -34.32 -7.99
C GLU A 51 4.31 -33.52 -9.11
N ASP A 52 3.72 -32.39 -9.54
CA ASP A 52 4.24 -31.53 -10.61
C ASP A 52 5.20 -30.43 -10.12
N LYS A 53 5.72 -30.53 -8.89
CA LYS A 53 6.53 -29.46 -8.28
C LYS A 53 7.73 -29.01 -9.15
N GLU A 54 8.31 -29.92 -9.91
CA GLU A 54 9.43 -29.63 -10.83
C GLU A 54 9.02 -28.76 -12.03
N GLN A 55 7.74 -28.73 -12.38
CA GLN A 55 7.18 -27.96 -13.51
C GLN A 55 6.56 -26.63 -13.05
N TRP A 56 6.56 -26.33 -11.76
CA TRP A 56 5.98 -25.10 -11.22
C TRP A 56 6.60 -23.85 -11.83
N ASP A 57 7.90 -23.88 -12.12
CA ASP A 57 8.65 -22.75 -12.71
C ASP A 57 8.26 -22.45 -14.16
N GLU A 58 7.46 -23.30 -14.80
CA GLU A 58 6.84 -23.02 -16.11
C GLU A 58 5.70 -22.01 -15.99
N ILE A 59 5.11 -21.85 -14.79
CA ILE A 59 4.04 -20.89 -14.51
C ILE A 59 4.69 -19.56 -14.11
N SER A 60 4.38 -18.50 -14.88
CA SER A 60 4.95 -17.17 -14.68
C SER A 60 4.57 -16.57 -13.33
N MET A 61 5.41 -15.68 -12.80
CA MET A 61 5.10 -14.97 -11.56
C MET A 61 3.88 -14.04 -11.68
N GLU A 62 3.58 -13.55 -12.89
CA GLU A 62 2.38 -12.79 -13.20
C GLU A 62 1.13 -13.68 -13.03
N ASP A 63 1.10 -14.85 -13.67
CA ASP A 63 -0.03 -15.79 -13.55
C ASP A 63 -0.24 -16.24 -12.09
N ARG A 64 0.86 -16.49 -11.37
CA ARG A 64 0.80 -16.85 -9.94
C ARG A 64 0.21 -15.73 -9.07
N MET A 65 0.57 -14.48 -9.35
CA MET A 65 0.07 -13.33 -8.60
C MET A 65 -1.38 -13.03 -8.94
N ASP A 66 -1.79 -13.21 -10.19
CA ASP A 66 -3.20 -13.11 -10.61
C ASP A 66 -4.11 -14.00 -9.76
N GLU A 67 -3.68 -15.21 -9.40
CA GLU A 67 -4.44 -16.07 -8.50
C GLU A 67 -4.61 -15.49 -7.09
N VAL A 68 -3.57 -14.85 -6.55
CA VAL A 68 -3.65 -14.15 -5.25
C VAL A 68 -4.64 -12.99 -5.36
N LEU A 69 -4.54 -12.19 -6.43
CA LEU A 69 -5.43 -11.05 -6.65
C LEU A 69 -6.88 -11.48 -6.83
N LYS A 70 -7.16 -12.57 -7.56
CA LYS A 70 -8.51 -13.15 -7.70
C LYS A 70 -9.11 -13.50 -6.34
N ILE A 71 -8.34 -14.14 -5.46
CA ILE A 71 -8.81 -14.41 -4.09
C ILE A 71 -9.11 -13.11 -3.34
N LEU A 72 -8.23 -12.11 -3.43
CA LEU A 72 -8.43 -10.83 -2.77
C LEU A 72 -9.63 -10.04 -3.31
N GLN A 73 -10.12 -10.32 -4.51
CA GLN A 73 -11.34 -9.69 -5.06
C GLN A 73 -12.64 -10.33 -4.53
N LEU A 74 -12.59 -11.48 -3.87
CA LEU A 74 -13.78 -12.13 -3.32
C LEU A 74 -14.48 -11.27 -2.28
N ALA A 75 -15.81 -11.39 -2.15
CA ALA A 75 -16.54 -10.69 -1.09
C ALA A 75 -16.07 -11.04 0.33
N LYS A 76 -15.55 -12.28 0.52
CA LYS A 76 -14.99 -12.80 1.78
C LYS A 76 -13.76 -13.67 1.52
N PRO A 77 -12.57 -13.06 1.37
CA PRO A 77 -11.36 -13.79 0.97
C PRO A 77 -10.77 -14.67 2.09
N GLY A 78 -11.13 -14.48 3.36
CA GLY A 78 -10.46 -15.10 4.51
C GLY A 78 -10.38 -16.63 4.44
N LYS A 79 -11.48 -17.32 4.11
CA LYS A 79 -11.48 -18.79 3.99
C LYS A 79 -10.54 -19.29 2.89
N ALA A 80 -10.51 -18.61 1.74
CA ALA A 80 -9.65 -18.98 0.63
C ALA A 80 -8.16 -18.73 0.96
N LEU A 81 -7.85 -17.61 1.62
CA LEU A 81 -6.50 -17.32 2.12
C LEU A 81 -6.03 -18.37 3.14
N GLN A 82 -6.92 -18.86 4.02
CA GLN A 82 -6.61 -19.97 4.94
C GLN A 82 -6.27 -21.25 4.19
N VAL A 83 -7.00 -21.58 3.12
CA VAL A 83 -6.68 -22.74 2.29
C VAL A 83 -5.32 -22.56 1.62
N PHE A 84 -5.06 -21.41 0.99
CA PHE A 84 -3.77 -21.08 0.38
C PHE A 84 -2.60 -21.26 1.36
N GLN A 85 -2.77 -20.80 2.60
CA GLN A 85 -1.77 -20.93 3.64
C GLN A 85 -1.56 -22.40 4.04
N LYS A 86 -2.65 -23.13 4.33
CA LYS A 86 -2.61 -24.52 4.81
C LYS A 86 -2.02 -25.48 3.78
N THR A 87 -2.29 -25.24 2.50
CA THR A 87 -1.85 -26.10 1.40
C THR A 87 -0.52 -25.65 0.82
N GLY A 88 0.15 -24.63 1.37
CA GLY A 88 1.42 -24.12 0.83
C GLY A 88 1.30 -23.42 -0.52
N PHE A 89 0.08 -23.23 -1.04
CA PHE A 89 -0.19 -22.53 -2.30
C PHE A 89 0.24 -21.06 -2.23
N MET A 90 0.09 -20.43 -1.06
CA MET A 90 0.59 -19.07 -0.82
C MET A 90 2.10 -18.95 -1.05
N ALA A 91 2.86 -19.97 -0.61
CA ALA A 91 4.31 -20.01 -0.78
C ALA A 91 4.73 -20.32 -2.22
N PHE A 92 3.90 -21.05 -2.98
CA PHE A 92 4.09 -21.20 -4.41
C PHE A 92 3.86 -19.88 -5.16
N CYS A 93 2.81 -19.13 -4.81
CA CYS A 93 2.47 -17.88 -5.50
C CYS A 93 3.42 -16.73 -5.18
N MET A 94 3.94 -16.67 -3.95
CA MET A 94 4.83 -15.60 -3.50
C MET A 94 6.10 -16.17 -2.85
N PRO A 95 6.95 -16.90 -3.59
CA PRO A 95 8.04 -17.68 -3.02
C PRO A 95 9.06 -16.84 -2.24
N LYS A 96 9.33 -15.61 -2.68
CA LYS A 96 10.27 -14.69 -2.01
C LYS A 96 9.78 -14.20 -0.65
N CYS A 97 8.46 -14.21 -0.42
CA CYS A 97 7.84 -13.84 0.84
C CYS A 97 7.94 -14.95 1.91
N PHE A 98 8.44 -16.15 1.54
CA PHE A 98 8.58 -17.30 2.43
C PHE A 98 10.06 -17.74 2.59
N PRO A 99 10.45 -18.27 3.77
CA PRO A 99 9.65 -18.32 5.00
C PRO A 99 9.44 -16.92 5.58
N ILE A 100 8.34 -16.72 6.31
CA ILE A 100 8.04 -15.45 6.98
C ILE A 100 9.24 -15.06 7.86
N LYS A 101 9.95 -13.99 7.46
CA LYS A 101 11.14 -13.48 8.15
C LYS A 101 10.71 -12.70 9.41
N LYS A 102 11.60 -12.69 10.40
CA LYS A 102 11.39 -12.33 11.82
C LYS A 102 10.94 -10.87 12.11
N LEU A 103 10.79 -10.01 11.10
CA LEU A 103 10.37 -8.60 11.30
C LEU A 103 8.86 -8.48 11.60
N MET A 104 8.06 -9.39 11.07
CA MET A 104 6.68 -9.64 11.48
C MET A 104 6.67 -10.96 12.26
N ASP A 105 6.08 -11.00 13.46
CA ASP A 105 5.93 -12.28 14.14
C ASP A 105 5.02 -13.20 13.30
N LYS A 106 5.28 -14.51 13.30
CA LYS A 106 4.40 -15.47 12.58
C LYS A 106 2.93 -15.29 12.96
N LYS A 107 2.68 -14.82 14.18
CA LYS A 107 1.35 -14.51 14.71
C LYS A 107 0.65 -13.42 13.89
N SER A 108 1.35 -12.37 13.45
CA SER A 108 0.78 -11.32 12.61
C SER A 108 0.40 -11.85 11.24
N PHE A 109 1.23 -12.70 10.63
CA PHE A 109 0.87 -13.40 9.40
C PHE A 109 -0.40 -14.23 9.57
N TYR A 110 -0.47 -15.08 10.61
CA TYR A 110 -1.68 -15.87 10.87
C TYR A 110 -2.89 -15.00 11.17
N ALA A 111 -2.73 -13.90 11.93
CA ALA A 111 -3.83 -12.98 12.20
C ALA A 111 -4.34 -12.31 10.91
N VAL A 112 -3.45 -11.89 10.01
CA VAL A 112 -3.82 -11.36 8.69
C VAL A 112 -4.66 -12.36 7.91
N ILE A 113 -4.22 -13.62 7.85
CA ILE A 113 -4.95 -14.67 7.13
C ILE A 113 -6.29 -15.01 7.79
N ASP A 114 -6.32 -15.19 9.12
CA ASP A 114 -7.49 -15.67 9.85
C ASP A 114 -8.59 -14.62 10.04
N HIS A 115 -8.22 -13.34 9.98
CA HIS A 115 -9.13 -12.23 10.23
C HIS A 115 -9.25 -11.29 9.03
N PHE A 116 -8.80 -11.70 7.85
CA PHE A 116 -8.76 -10.85 6.66
C PHE A 116 -10.12 -10.24 6.30
N ASP A 117 -11.22 -10.97 6.54
CA ASP A 117 -12.58 -10.47 6.27
C ASP A 117 -12.94 -9.20 7.08
N ASN A 118 -12.14 -8.86 8.10
CA ASN A 118 -12.26 -7.61 8.87
C ASN A 118 -11.50 -6.43 8.24
N CYS A 119 -10.91 -6.58 7.05
CA CYS A 119 -10.16 -5.54 6.33
C CYS A 119 -10.99 -4.26 6.08
N GLY A 120 -12.32 -4.39 5.95
CA GLY A 120 -13.23 -3.24 5.91
C GLY A 120 -13.21 -2.42 4.61
N SER A 121 -12.50 -2.89 3.59
CA SER A 121 -12.44 -2.28 2.25
C SER A 121 -12.63 -3.34 1.17
N ASP A 122 -13.27 -2.98 0.06
CA ASP A 122 -13.40 -3.80 -1.16
C ASP A 122 -12.38 -3.42 -2.23
N ASP A 123 -11.56 -2.39 -1.99
CA ASP A 123 -10.50 -1.98 -2.89
C ASP A 123 -9.37 -3.02 -2.93
N LEU A 124 -9.02 -3.47 -4.13
CA LEU A 124 -8.04 -4.54 -4.33
C LEU A 124 -6.64 -4.13 -3.88
N VAL A 125 -6.21 -2.91 -4.19
CA VAL A 125 -4.87 -2.41 -3.82
C VAL A 125 -4.78 -2.29 -2.30
N PHE A 126 -5.83 -1.81 -1.65
CA PHE A 126 -5.92 -1.75 -0.19
C PHE A 126 -5.85 -3.13 0.44
N ARG A 127 -6.63 -4.10 -0.06
CA ARG A 127 -6.58 -5.49 0.41
C ARG A 127 -5.19 -6.10 0.20
N PHE A 128 -4.58 -5.84 -0.95
CA PHE A 128 -3.22 -6.29 -1.23
C PHE A 128 -2.22 -5.70 -0.22
N ASN A 129 -2.29 -4.39 0.08
CA ASN A 129 -1.47 -3.78 1.13
C ASN A 129 -1.66 -4.45 2.49
N VAL A 130 -2.90 -4.75 2.88
CA VAL A 130 -3.20 -5.46 4.14
C VAL A 130 -2.61 -6.86 4.16
N LEU A 131 -2.65 -7.59 3.04
CA LEU A 131 -1.97 -8.89 2.92
C LEU A 131 -0.45 -8.71 3.04
N MET A 132 0.11 -7.70 2.36
CA MET A 132 1.55 -7.43 2.31
C MET A 132 2.12 -6.98 3.65
N PHE A 133 1.29 -6.47 4.58
CA PHE A 133 1.70 -6.14 5.94
C PHE A 133 2.49 -7.28 6.59
N ALA A 134 2.07 -8.53 6.38
CA ALA A 134 2.66 -9.73 6.98
C ALA A 134 4.05 -10.13 6.46
N PHE A 135 4.53 -9.48 5.40
CA PHE A 135 5.74 -9.89 4.70
C PHE A 135 6.86 -8.85 4.82
N ASP A 136 8.08 -9.30 4.51
CA ASP A 136 9.24 -8.43 4.46
C ASP A 136 9.10 -7.42 3.30
N PRO A 137 9.40 -6.13 3.50
CA PRO A 137 9.24 -5.11 2.46
C PRO A 137 10.10 -5.37 1.21
N GLN A 138 11.33 -5.89 1.37
CA GLN A 138 12.18 -6.22 0.24
C GLN A 138 11.60 -7.40 -0.54
N ALA A 139 11.16 -8.45 0.16
CA ALA A 139 10.51 -9.60 -0.47
C ALA A 139 9.23 -9.20 -1.22
N THR A 140 8.43 -8.30 -0.64
CA THR A 140 7.22 -7.73 -1.27
C THR A 140 7.57 -7.04 -2.58
N ARG A 141 8.53 -6.10 -2.54
CA ARG A 141 9.00 -5.37 -3.73
C ARG A 141 9.47 -6.31 -4.83
N GLU A 142 10.33 -7.26 -4.48
CA GLU A 142 10.88 -8.21 -5.46
C GLU A 142 9.80 -9.11 -6.06
N THR A 143 8.80 -9.52 -5.26
CA THR A 143 7.66 -10.31 -5.75
C THR A 143 6.81 -9.52 -6.74
N MET A 144 6.53 -8.24 -6.46
CA MET A 144 5.76 -7.38 -7.37
C MET A 144 6.52 -7.09 -8.67
N VAL A 145 7.84 -6.90 -8.60
CA VAL A 145 8.68 -6.72 -9.79
C VAL A 145 8.68 -7.97 -10.67
N ASP A 146 8.85 -9.16 -10.08
CA ASP A 146 8.81 -10.41 -10.83
C ASP A 146 7.43 -10.68 -11.45
N ALA A 147 6.36 -10.25 -10.77
CA ALA A 147 4.98 -10.32 -11.26
C ALA A 147 4.61 -9.17 -12.22
N ASN A 148 5.58 -8.36 -12.66
CA ASN A 148 5.41 -7.30 -13.66
C ASN A 148 4.37 -6.22 -13.27
N PHE A 149 4.27 -5.89 -11.98
CA PHE A 149 3.42 -4.78 -11.53
C PHE A 149 3.95 -3.46 -12.09
N ASP A 150 3.03 -2.52 -12.37
CA ASP A 150 3.43 -1.20 -12.83
C ASP A 150 4.24 -0.45 -11.73
N PRO A 151 5.20 0.40 -12.12
CA PRO A 151 6.07 1.10 -11.17
C PRO A 151 5.32 1.98 -10.16
N ASP A 152 4.17 2.54 -10.54
CA ASP A 152 3.39 3.43 -9.68
C ASP A 152 2.67 2.64 -8.58
N THR A 153 2.11 1.47 -8.92
CA THR A 153 1.54 0.55 -7.94
C THR A 153 2.61 0.05 -6.98
N ILE A 154 3.79 -0.37 -7.47
CA ILE A 154 4.92 -0.75 -6.60
C ILE A 154 5.27 0.40 -5.67
N LYS A 155 5.38 1.63 -6.20
CA LYS A 155 5.68 2.81 -5.40
C LYS A 155 4.63 3.04 -4.30
N TRP A 156 3.34 2.94 -4.63
CA TRP A 156 2.24 3.15 -3.68
C TRP A 156 2.22 2.11 -2.55
N VAL A 157 2.32 0.82 -2.90
CA VAL A 157 2.37 -0.29 -1.93
C VAL A 157 3.56 -0.10 -0.99
N MET A 158 4.75 0.15 -1.55
CA MET A 158 5.96 0.31 -0.76
C MET A 158 5.92 1.57 0.11
N GLN A 159 5.38 2.68 -0.38
CA GLN A 159 5.17 3.88 0.43
C GLN A 159 4.24 3.62 1.61
N THR A 160 3.19 2.82 1.43
CA THR A 160 2.28 2.44 2.51
C THR A 160 3.01 1.66 3.60
N ILE A 161 3.79 0.65 3.20
CA ILE A 161 4.56 -0.20 4.11
C ILE A 161 5.62 0.63 4.85
N ASP A 162 6.42 1.40 4.12
CA ASP A 162 7.55 2.18 4.66
C ASP A 162 7.09 3.27 5.64
N ASN A 163 5.91 3.86 5.42
CA ASN A 163 5.38 4.95 6.25
C ASN A 163 4.46 4.50 7.38
N TYR A 164 4.15 3.22 7.50
CA TYR A 164 3.26 2.72 8.54
C TYR A 164 3.75 3.06 9.95
N MET A 165 5.04 2.84 10.22
CA MET A 165 5.62 3.14 11.54
C MET A 165 5.69 4.66 11.80
N ASP A 166 5.99 5.46 10.78
CA ASP A 166 6.01 6.92 10.89
C ASP A 166 4.60 7.46 11.17
N TYR A 167 3.57 6.87 10.57
CA TYR A 167 2.17 7.17 10.84
C TYR A 167 1.80 6.86 12.30
N LEU A 168 2.14 5.66 12.80
CA LEU A 168 1.86 5.27 14.20
C LEU A 168 2.56 6.19 15.23
N GLN A 169 3.64 6.87 14.86
CA GLN A 169 4.35 7.80 15.73
C GLN A 169 3.70 9.20 15.80
N VAL A 170 2.66 9.47 15.02
CA VAL A 170 1.91 10.73 15.05
C VAL A 170 1.03 10.79 16.31
N LYS A 171 1.52 11.47 17.35
CA LYS A 171 0.85 11.59 18.65
C LYS A 171 0.25 12.97 18.91
N HIS A 172 0.80 14.01 18.27
CA HIS A 172 0.43 15.41 18.54
C HIS A 172 0.26 16.22 17.25
N LEU A 173 -0.44 17.35 17.37
CA LEU A 173 -0.82 18.23 16.24
C LEU A 173 0.37 18.63 15.35
N GLY A 174 1.52 18.92 15.96
CA GLY A 174 2.73 19.32 15.22
C GLY A 174 3.30 18.20 14.37
N GLN A 175 3.21 16.94 14.81
CA GLN A 175 3.63 15.77 14.02
C GLN A 175 2.63 15.51 12.90
N LEU A 176 1.33 15.63 13.18
CA LEU A 176 0.27 15.47 12.19
C LEU A 176 0.43 16.46 11.03
N LYS A 177 0.68 17.73 11.34
CA LYS A 177 0.94 18.77 10.32
C LYS A 177 2.18 18.48 9.48
N ARG A 178 3.25 17.91 10.07
CA ARG A 178 4.44 17.50 9.31
C ARG A 178 4.15 16.31 8.40
N PHE A 179 3.38 15.34 8.90
CA PHE A 179 2.96 14.18 8.10
C PHE A 179 2.12 14.62 6.89
N LEU A 180 1.13 15.48 7.12
CA LEU A 180 0.30 16.06 6.05
C LEU A 180 1.11 16.88 5.05
N LYS A 181 2.07 17.70 5.50
CA LYS A 181 2.98 18.44 4.60
C LYS A 181 3.78 17.51 3.70
N GLY A 182 4.25 16.37 4.25
CA GLY A 182 5.12 15.44 3.53
C GLY A 182 4.38 14.54 2.55
N TRP A 183 3.14 14.15 2.88
CA TRP A 183 2.42 13.10 2.16
C TRP A 183 1.05 13.50 1.62
N GLY A 184 0.53 14.66 2.01
CA GLY A 184 -0.78 15.12 1.63
C GLY A 184 -1.92 14.54 2.47
N LYS A 185 -3.12 15.07 2.26
CA LYS A 185 -4.33 14.69 3.01
C LYS A 185 -4.91 13.34 2.57
N ASP A 186 -4.81 13.02 1.28
CA ASP A 186 -5.39 11.79 0.72
C ASP A 186 -4.60 10.57 1.20
N PHE A 187 -3.26 10.64 1.17
CA PHE A 187 -2.41 9.60 1.75
C PHE A 187 -2.61 9.47 3.26
N TYR A 188 -2.83 10.56 3.98
CA TYR A 188 -3.15 10.51 5.40
C TYR A 188 -4.44 9.70 5.67
N TYR A 189 -5.53 9.96 4.93
CA TYR A 189 -6.77 9.21 5.11
C TYR A 189 -6.60 7.74 4.73
N TYR A 190 -5.86 7.46 3.66
CA TYR A 190 -5.50 6.10 3.29
C TYR A 190 -4.74 5.38 4.40
N MET A 191 -3.73 6.01 4.99
CA MET A 191 -2.94 5.46 6.10
C MET A 191 -3.77 5.29 7.38
N ASP A 192 -4.71 6.19 7.66
CA ASP A 192 -5.61 6.05 8.82
C ASP A 192 -6.55 4.85 8.66
N ASP A 193 -7.14 4.69 7.47
CA ASP A 193 -8.00 3.53 7.16
C ASP A 193 -7.18 2.23 7.15
N TYR A 194 -5.98 2.25 6.56
CA TYR A 194 -5.06 1.12 6.54
C TYR A 194 -4.64 0.70 7.96
N ALA A 195 -4.24 1.65 8.81
CA ALA A 195 -3.85 1.35 10.18
C ALA A 195 -5.01 0.83 11.04
N GLN A 196 -6.22 1.33 10.80
CA GLN A 196 -7.43 0.79 11.42
C GLN A 196 -7.67 -0.66 10.99
N ALA A 197 -7.56 -0.97 9.69
CA ALA A 197 -7.71 -2.34 9.18
C ALA A 197 -6.67 -3.30 9.79
N ILE A 198 -5.40 -2.90 9.84
CA ILE A 198 -4.34 -3.68 10.50
C ILE A 198 -4.69 -3.92 11.96
N PHE A 199 -5.15 -2.90 12.70
CA PHE A 199 -5.57 -3.06 14.09
C PHE A 199 -6.74 -4.05 14.24
N ASP A 200 -7.77 -3.96 13.41
CA ASP A 200 -8.96 -4.81 13.50
C ASP A 200 -8.64 -6.28 13.23
N ILE A 201 -7.68 -6.53 12.34
CA ILE A 201 -7.19 -7.85 11.95
C ILE A 201 -6.23 -8.42 13.00
N THR A 202 -5.20 -7.65 13.37
CA THR A 202 -4.06 -8.18 14.14
C THR A 202 -4.18 -7.94 15.65
N ARG A 203 -5.08 -7.03 16.06
CA ARG A 203 -5.18 -6.52 17.44
C ARG A 203 -3.85 -5.94 17.96
N PHE A 204 -3.04 -5.39 17.06
CA PHE A 204 -1.76 -4.77 17.38
C PHE A 204 -1.97 -3.47 18.17
N ASN A 205 -1.69 -3.51 19.48
CA ASN A 205 -2.08 -2.48 20.46
C ASN A 205 -1.37 -1.13 20.29
N GLU A 206 -0.38 -1.04 19.42
CA GLU A 206 0.34 0.17 19.07
C GLU A 206 -0.54 1.17 18.32
N TYR A 207 -1.57 0.70 17.60
CA TYR A 207 -2.57 1.59 17.02
C TYR A 207 -3.52 2.09 18.11
N ARG A 208 -3.21 3.28 18.63
CA ARG A 208 -4.18 4.10 19.35
C ARG A 208 -4.77 5.04 18.34
N ARG A 209 -6.00 4.78 17.87
CA ARG A 209 -6.75 5.65 16.97
C ARG A 209 -6.67 7.08 17.50
N PRO A 210 -5.80 7.96 16.96
CA PRO A 210 -5.64 9.26 17.55
C PRO A 210 -6.90 10.06 17.23
N ASP A 211 -7.23 11.08 18.03
CA ASP A 211 -8.19 12.12 17.63
C ASP A 211 -7.74 12.90 16.37
N SER A 212 -6.69 12.44 15.66
CA SER A 212 -6.09 13.01 14.47
C SER A 212 -7.10 13.12 13.33
N ARG A 213 -7.94 12.11 13.06
CA ARG A 213 -8.90 12.17 11.93
C ARG A 213 -9.88 13.32 12.09
N ARG A 214 -10.39 13.51 13.31
CA ARG A 214 -11.24 14.67 13.65
C ARG A 214 -10.46 15.97 13.50
N ALA A 215 -9.21 16.02 13.97
CA ALA A 215 -8.37 17.21 13.84
C ALA A 215 -8.12 17.59 12.37
N VAL A 216 -7.75 16.63 11.51
CA VAL A 216 -7.57 16.87 10.06
C VAL A 216 -8.86 17.36 9.43
N THR A 217 -9.99 16.70 9.72
CA THR A 217 -11.30 17.11 9.20
C THR A 217 -11.66 18.55 9.60
N GLN A 218 -11.36 18.95 10.83
CA GLN A 218 -11.59 20.32 11.30
C GLN A 218 -10.67 21.34 10.61
N MET A 219 -9.40 20.98 10.40
CA MET A 219 -8.46 21.84 9.67
C MET A 219 -8.87 22.03 8.22
N ILE A 220 -9.32 20.97 7.53
CA ILE A 220 -9.87 21.06 6.16
C ILE A 220 -11.08 22.00 6.15
N LYS A 221 -12.01 21.85 7.08
CA LYS A 221 -13.19 22.74 7.20
C LYS A 221 -12.82 24.20 7.45
N ARG A 222 -11.68 24.46 8.10
CA ARG A 222 -11.17 25.82 8.33
C ARG A 222 -10.43 26.40 7.12
N GLY A 223 -10.08 25.57 6.13
CA GLY A 223 -9.27 25.97 4.98
C GLY A 223 -7.77 26.05 5.30
N ASP A 224 -7.27 25.24 6.24
CA ASP A 224 -5.83 25.13 6.48
C ASP A 224 -5.13 24.57 5.25
N PRO A 225 -4.00 25.15 4.80
CA PRO A 225 -3.23 24.59 3.70
C PRO A 225 -2.34 23.44 4.16
N PHE A 226 -2.31 22.35 3.38
CA PHE A 226 -1.46 21.18 3.63
C PHE A 226 -0.49 20.90 2.50
N GLU A 227 -0.85 21.32 1.30
CA GLU A 227 -0.08 21.15 0.07
C GLU A 227 0.16 22.53 -0.58
N PRO A 228 1.17 22.67 -1.46
CA PRO A 228 1.42 23.93 -2.16
C PRO A 228 0.20 24.46 -2.92
N GLY A 229 -0.63 23.55 -3.46
CA GLY A 229 -1.86 23.90 -4.17
C GLY A 229 -2.99 24.47 -3.29
N ASP A 230 -2.91 24.30 -1.96
CA ASP A 230 -3.89 24.88 -1.03
C ASP A 230 -3.55 26.34 -0.65
N LEU A 231 -2.39 26.85 -1.06
CA LEU A 231 -1.98 28.23 -0.77
C LEU A 231 -2.78 29.23 -1.61
N ASP A 232 -3.18 30.34 -1.02
CA ASP A 232 -3.81 31.48 -1.71
C ASP A 232 -2.78 32.33 -2.46
N ILE A 233 -1.90 31.67 -3.20
CA ILE A 233 -0.89 32.26 -4.08
C ILE A 233 -0.51 31.23 -5.15
N THR A 234 -0.30 31.72 -6.37
CA THR A 234 0.03 30.89 -7.53
C THR A 234 1.52 30.94 -7.83
N ARG A 235 2.02 29.94 -8.56
CA ARG A 235 3.40 29.93 -9.07
C ARG A 235 3.71 31.17 -9.91
N GLN A 236 2.79 31.57 -10.79
CA GLN A 236 2.96 32.75 -11.63
C GLN A 236 3.13 34.03 -10.81
N GLU A 237 2.39 34.19 -9.71
CA GLU A 237 2.53 35.36 -8.84
C GLU A 237 3.89 35.41 -8.13
N LEU A 238 4.52 34.26 -7.87
CA LEU A 238 5.88 34.20 -7.33
C LEU A 238 6.92 34.58 -8.38
N ILE A 239 6.73 34.15 -9.63
CA ILE A 239 7.56 34.55 -10.77
C ILE A 239 7.45 36.06 -10.99
N ASP A 240 6.23 36.59 -11.02
CA ASP A 240 5.97 38.04 -11.16
C ASP A 240 6.53 38.84 -9.97
N ALA A 241 6.71 38.21 -8.81
CA ALA A 241 7.33 38.81 -7.63
C ALA A 241 8.86 38.81 -7.66
N GLY A 242 9.48 38.18 -8.67
CA GLY A 242 10.93 38.16 -8.88
C GLY A 242 11.62 36.83 -8.59
N ALA A 243 10.91 35.71 -8.51
CA ALA A 243 11.56 34.39 -8.50
C ALA A 243 12.20 34.11 -9.88
N GLU A 244 13.48 33.75 -9.90
CA GLU A 244 14.29 33.64 -11.11
C GLU A 244 14.35 32.20 -11.67
N SER A 245 13.85 31.21 -10.92
CA SER A 245 13.87 29.80 -11.32
C SER A 245 12.72 28.99 -10.72
N GLU A 246 12.42 27.83 -11.32
CA GLU A 246 11.43 26.89 -10.78
C GLU A 246 11.80 26.37 -9.39
N ASP A 247 13.09 26.09 -9.15
CA ASP A 247 13.59 25.68 -7.84
C ASP A 247 13.31 26.74 -6.77
N GLU A 248 13.41 28.02 -7.14
CA GLU A 248 13.11 29.13 -6.25
C GLU A 248 11.61 29.24 -5.95
N VAL A 249 10.77 29.06 -6.97
CA VAL A 249 9.32 28.99 -6.82
C VAL A 249 8.93 27.87 -5.85
N ASP A 250 9.49 26.68 -6.01
CA ASP A 250 9.23 25.53 -5.13
C ASP A 250 9.71 25.79 -3.69
N ALA A 251 10.89 26.40 -3.53
CA ALA A 251 11.41 26.79 -2.23
C ALA A 251 10.52 27.82 -1.52
N LEU A 252 10.00 28.82 -2.26
CA LEU A 252 9.08 29.82 -1.72
C LEU A 252 7.75 29.19 -1.31
N LEU A 253 7.16 28.35 -2.15
CA LEU A 253 5.92 27.63 -1.83
C LEU A 253 6.08 26.78 -0.57
N ASP A 254 7.18 26.05 -0.44
CA ASP A 254 7.44 25.23 0.74
C ASP A 254 7.59 26.09 2.02
N LEU A 255 8.29 27.22 1.95
CA LEU A 255 8.44 28.15 3.07
C LEU A 255 7.10 28.79 3.49
N LEU A 256 6.27 29.17 2.52
CA LEU A 256 4.94 29.74 2.77
C LEU A 256 4.01 28.70 3.39
N LEU A 257 4.05 27.45 2.91
CA LEU A 257 3.32 26.34 3.49
C LEU A 257 3.76 26.07 4.94
N GLU A 258 5.07 26.05 5.22
CA GLU A 258 5.56 25.91 6.60
C GLU A 258 5.08 27.02 7.54
N HIS A 259 4.93 28.24 7.01
CA HIS A 259 4.38 29.36 7.75
C HIS A 259 2.89 29.14 8.02
N CYS A 260 2.11 28.80 7.00
CA CYS A 260 0.67 28.63 7.12
C CYS A 260 0.28 27.40 7.96
N LEU A 261 1.09 26.34 7.97
CA LEU A 261 0.92 25.23 8.91
C LEU A 261 1.03 25.69 10.37
N LYS A 262 1.79 26.74 10.67
CA LYS A 262 1.87 27.34 12.02
C LYS A 262 0.78 28.37 12.25
N LYS A 263 0.42 29.15 11.22
CA LYS A 263 -0.58 30.22 11.25
C LYS A 263 -1.52 30.12 10.04
N PRO A 264 -2.57 29.28 10.10
CA PRO A 264 -3.41 29.02 8.92
C PRO A 264 -4.17 30.24 8.42
N THR A 265 -4.51 31.17 9.33
CA THR A 265 -5.17 32.44 8.99
C THR A 265 -4.33 33.37 8.12
N ASP A 266 -3.02 33.11 8.00
CA ASP A 266 -2.11 33.89 7.17
C ASP A 266 -2.12 33.40 5.71
N ASN A 267 -2.88 32.35 5.39
CA ASN A 267 -3.10 31.86 4.02
C ASN A 267 -4.03 32.78 3.21
N ILE A 268 -3.62 34.04 3.07
CA ILE A 268 -4.27 35.02 2.23
C ILE A 268 -3.20 35.77 1.43
N LYS A 269 -3.46 35.95 0.13
CA LYS A 269 -2.50 36.51 -0.83
C LYS A 269 -1.71 37.73 -0.34
N PRO A 270 -2.33 38.77 0.26
CA PRO A 270 -1.58 39.97 0.71
C PRO A 270 -0.53 39.66 1.78
N ILE A 271 -0.80 38.72 2.68
CA ILE A 271 0.14 38.32 3.73
C ILE A 271 1.25 37.46 3.13
N LEU A 272 0.90 36.49 2.26
CA LEU A 272 1.86 35.62 1.59
C LEU A 272 2.86 36.43 0.75
N MET A 273 2.39 37.37 -0.07
CA MET A 273 3.26 38.25 -0.86
C MET A 273 4.19 39.12 0.01
N LYS A 274 3.72 39.53 1.19
CA LYS A 274 4.55 40.27 2.15
C LYS A 274 5.64 39.37 2.77
N LEU A 275 5.37 38.08 2.95
CA LEU A 275 6.36 37.11 3.41
C LEU A 275 7.41 36.83 2.35
N VAL A 276 7.01 36.64 1.09
CA VAL A 276 7.91 36.45 -0.06
C VAL A 276 8.95 37.56 -0.10
N LYS A 277 8.52 38.83 -0.09
CA LYS A 277 9.41 40.00 -0.10
C LYS A 277 10.31 40.14 1.13
N LYS A 278 10.00 39.42 2.22
CA LYS A 278 10.75 39.45 3.48
C LYS A 278 11.73 38.30 3.61
N TYR A 279 11.60 37.23 2.83
CA TYR A 279 12.53 36.12 2.93
C TYR A 279 13.90 36.52 2.35
N PRO A 280 14.98 36.40 3.13
CA PRO A 280 16.31 36.65 2.59
C PRO A 280 16.69 35.59 1.57
N GLN A 281 17.44 35.95 0.53
CA GLN A 281 17.92 35.00 -0.49
C GLN A 281 18.60 33.79 0.14
N ALA A 282 19.46 34.00 1.14
CA ALA A 282 20.14 32.92 1.86
C ALA A 282 19.20 31.89 2.50
N LYS A 283 17.97 32.29 2.87
CA LYS A 283 16.95 31.37 3.38
C LYS A 283 16.33 30.53 2.24
N ILE A 284 16.10 31.16 1.09
CA ILE A 284 15.56 30.51 -0.10
C ILE A 284 16.58 29.50 -0.64
N ASP A 285 17.85 29.89 -0.80
CA ASP A 285 18.94 29.00 -1.24
C ASP A 285 19.11 27.80 -0.32
N LYS A 286 18.95 28.02 1.00
CA LYS A 286 18.98 26.92 1.98
C LYS A 286 17.82 25.96 1.75
N GLN A 287 16.63 26.46 1.43
CA GLN A 287 15.46 25.63 1.18
C GLN A 287 15.58 24.86 -0.14
N ILE A 288 16.11 25.47 -1.20
CA ILE A 288 16.47 24.77 -2.46
C ILE A 288 17.37 23.56 -2.15
N LYS A 289 18.42 23.76 -1.34
CA LYS A 289 19.31 22.67 -0.90
C LYS A 289 18.64 21.62 -0.02
N VAL A 290 17.50 21.91 0.61
CA VAL A 290 16.73 20.94 1.39
C VAL A 290 15.83 20.12 0.46
N LEU A 291 15.15 20.78 -0.48
CA LEU A 291 14.28 20.12 -1.46
C LEU A 291 15.06 19.25 -2.45
N GLY A 292 16.26 19.68 -2.85
CA GLY A 292 17.15 18.90 -3.72
C GLY A 292 17.82 17.70 -3.05
N ARG A 293 17.58 17.45 -1.74
CA ARG A 293 18.08 16.24 -1.08
C ARG A 293 17.11 15.09 -1.31
N PRO A 294 17.61 13.86 -1.54
CA PRO A 294 16.75 12.69 -1.48
C PRO A 294 16.07 12.65 -0.10
N PRO A 295 14.79 12.23 -0.02
CA PRO A 295 14.08 12.11 1.25
C PRO A 295 14.94 11.27 2.19
N LYS A 296 15.14 11.74 3.43
CA LYS A 296 15.84 10.96 4.44
C LYS A 296 15.08 9.64 4.57
N ARG A 297 15.76 8.51 4.32
CA ARG A 297 15.20 7.19 4.61
C ARG A 297 14.68 7.21 6.06
N PRO A 298 13.51 6.64 6.36
CA PRO A 298 13.07 6.46 7.73
C PRO A 298 14.18 5.82 8.55
N LEU A 299 14.34 6.27 9.79
CA LEU A 299 15.42 5.88 10.72
C LEU A 299 15.35 4.41 11.16
N PHE A 300 14.53 3.59 10.52
CA PHE A 300 14.28 2.19 10.88
C PHE A 300 14.48 1.30 9.66
N TRP A 301 15.75 0.93 9.44
CA TRP A 301 16.20 -0.27 8.73
C TRP A 301 17.38 -0.85 9.49
#